data_AF-A0A6G2PW82-F1
#
_entry.id   AF-A0A6G2PW82-F1
#
_cell.length_a   1.000
_cell.length_b   1.000
_cell.length_c   1.000
_cell.angle_alpha   90.00
_cell.angle_beta   90.00
_cell.angle_gamma   90.00
#
_symmetry.space_group_name_H-M   'P 1'
#
loop_
_entity.id
_entity.type
_entity.pdbx_description
1 polymer ?
#
loop_
_entity_poly.entity_id
_entity_poly.type
_entity_poly.pdbx_seq_one_letter_code
_entity_poly.pdbx_strand_id
1 'polypeptide(L)'
;VAEGEPVPAGYAAVRARFARLGGAVRDAAAWAREGLRWAPGDAGCAAELALAQAESDESGQGFAEGDTYARYGAVRAGEPARALPAGSVLAQHAEALARRDGDALDRAAIALAERGFLLFAAEAHAQAVRVHRDPRAGRRS
;
A
#
# COMPACT_ATOMS: atom_id res chain seq x y z
N VAL A 1 -12.80 -31.62 -17.52
CA VAL A 1 -13.36 -30.41 -18.17
C VAL A 1 -12.47 -30.12 -19.35
N ALA A 2 -13.02 -30.18 -20.56
CA ALA A 2 -12.26 -29.88 -21.78
C ALA A 2 -11.91 -28.38 -21.82
N GLU A 3 -10.72 -28.03 -22.28
CA GLU A 3 -10.36 -26.62 -22.52
C GLU A 3 -11.37 -25.99 -23.48
N GLY A 4 -12.03 -24.91 -23.05
CA GLY A 4 -12.98 -24.14 -23.85
C GLY A 4 -14.47 -24.36 -23.54
N GLU A 5 -14.84 -25.27 -22.63
CA GLU A 5 -16.24 -25.33 -22.16
C GLU A 5 -16.57 -24.16 -21.23
N PRO A 6 -17.75 -23.53 -21.37
CA PRO A 6 -18.18 -22.46 -20.50
C PRO A 6 -18.25 -22.96 -19.05
N VAL A 7 -17.63 -22.21 -18.16
CA VAL A 7 -17.58 -22.57 -16.75
C VAL A 7 -18.99 -22.43 -16.15
N PRO A 8 -19.54 -23.48 -15.50
CA PRO A 8 -20.83 -23.37 -14.84
C PRO A 8 -20.83 -22.25 -13.80
N ALA A 9 -21.86 -21.39 -13.81
CA ALA A 9 -21.92 -20.21 -12.96
C ALA A 9 -21.79 -20.54 -11.47
N GLY A 10 -22.45 -21.60 -11.00
CA GLY A 10 -22.31 -22.07 -9.61
C GLY A 10 -20.88 -22.45 -9.23
N TYR A 11 -20.12 -23.06 -10.16
CA TYR A 11 -18.71 -23.38 -9.92
C TYR A 11 -17.83 -22.12 -9.94
N ALA A 12 -18.10 -21.19 -10.87
CA ALA A 12 -17.41 -19.90 -10.94
C ALA A 12 -17.61 -19.09 -9.65
N ALA A 13 -18.83 -19.05 -9.10
CA ALA A 13 -19.13 -18.40 -7.82
C ALA A 13 -18.35 -19.02 -6.65
N VAL A 14 -18.27 -20.37 -6.57
CA VAL A 14 -17.49 -21.05 -5.54
C VAL A 14 -15.99 -20.75 -5.65
N ARG A 15 -15.44 -20.76 -6.87
CA ARG A 15 -14.04 -20.41 -7.11
C ARG A 15 -13.74 -18.94 -6.79
N ALA A 16 -14.67 -18.04 -7.10
CA ALA A 16 -14.57 -16.63 -6.74
C ALA A 16 -14.51 -16.46 -5.22
N ARG A 17 -15.45 -17.08 -4.49
CA ARG A 17 -15.48 -17.05 -3.02
C ARG A 17 -14.20 -17.61 -2.40
N PHE A 18 -13.73 -18.75 -2.89
CA PHE A 18 -12.50 -19.37 -2.39
C PHE A 18 -11.28 -18.47 -2.60
N ALA A 19 -11.14 -17.86 -3.78
CA ALA A 19 -10.07 -16.93 -4.08
C ALA A 19 -10.13 -15.68 -3.18
N ARG A 20 -11.33 -15.12 -2.96
CA ARG A 20 -11.55 -13.94 -2.10
C ARG A 20 -11.15 -14.23 -0.66
N LEU A 21 -11.65 -15.32 -0.09
CA LEU A 21 -11.30 -15.73 1.28
C LEU A 21 -9.80 -16.05 1.45
N GLY A 22 -9.10 -16.37 0.35
CA GLY A 22 -7.65 -16.53 0.31
C GLY A 22 -6.86 -15.25 0.05
N GLY A 23 -7.51 -14.07 -0.05
CA GLY A 23 -6.88 -12.78 -0.33
C GLY A 23 -6.54 -12.52 -1.80
N ALA A 24 -6.86 -13.45 -2.71
CA ALA A 24 -6.66 -13.29 -4.15
C ALA A 24 -7.84 -12.55 -4.78
N VAL A 25 -8.06 -11.29 -4.37
CA VAL A 25 -9.25 -10.49 -4.73
C VAL A 25 -9.39 -10.27 -6.25
N ARG A 26 -8.27 -10.12 -6.97
CA ARG A 26 -8.28 -10.01 -8.45
C ARG A 26 -8.75 -11.29 -9.14
N ASP A 27 -8.31 -12.44 -8.64
CA ASP A 27 -8.71 -13.74 -9.17
C ASP A 27 -10.18 -14.03 -8.84
N ALA A 28 -10.65 -13.60 -7.67
CA ALA A 28 -12.06 -13.68 -7.31
C ALA A 28 -12.94 -12.92 -8.31
N ALA A 29 -12.57 -11.68 -8.65
CA ALA A 29 -13.28 -10.89 -9.64
C ALA A 29 -13.22 -11.52 -11.06
N ALA A 30 -12.11 -12.17 -11.41
CA ALA A 30 -11.97 -12.86 -12.69
C ALA A 30 -12.92 -14.06 -12.81
N TRP A 31 -13.00 -14.90 -11.77
CA TRP A 31 -13.93 -16.03 -11.72
C TRP A 31 -15.39 -15.58 -11.76
N ALA A 32 -15.76 -14.58 -10.98
CA ALA A 32 -17.12 -14.05 -10.96
C ALA A 32 -17.55 -13.49 -12.34
N ARG A 33 -16.66 -12.76 -13.01
CA ARG A 33 -16.90 -12.27 -14.38
C ARG A 33 -17.03 -13.40 -15.40
N GLU A 34 -16.27 -14.49 -15.26
CA GLU A 34 -16.41 -15.66 -16.12
C GLU A 34 -17.79 -16.31 -15.97
N GLY A 35 -18.29 -16.47 -14.74
CA GLY A 35 -19.65 -16.98 -14.53
C GLY A 35 -20.72 -16.07 -15.13
N LEU A 36 -20.58 -14.75 -14.97
CA LEU A 36 -21.52 -13.77 -15.52
C LEU A 36 -21.46 -13.65 -17.05
N ARG A 37 -20.34 -14.01 -17.70
CA ARG A 37 -20.25 -14.05 -19.18
C ARG A 37 -21.30 -14.97 -19.79
N TRP A 38 -21.58 -16.09 -19.13
CA TRP A 38 -22.49 -17.14 -19.63
C TRP A 38 -23.82 -17.18 -18.89
N ALA A 39 -23.89 -16.64 -17.67
CA ALA A 39 -25.11 -16.49 -16.89
C ALA A 39 -25.20 -15.09 -16.24
N PRO A 40 -25.59 -14.05 -16.99
CA PRO A 40 -25.60 -12.67 -16.49
C PRO A 40 -26.50 -12.43 -15.26
N GLY A 41 -27.49 -13.31 -15.04
CA GLY A 41 -28.41 -13.24 -13.89
C GLY A 41 -28.02 -14.11 -12.70
N ASP A 42 -26.83 -14.73 -12.69
CA ASP A 42 -26.40 -15.56 -11.56
C ASP A 42 -26.08 -14.70 -10.33
N ALA A 43 -26.93 -14.84 -9.30
CA ALA A 43 -26.83 -14.05 -8.08
C ALA A 43 -25.54 -14.34 -7.30
N GLY A 44 -25.01 -15.57 -7.37
CA GLY A 44 -23.78 -15.95 -6.68
C GLY A 44 -22.55 -15.25 -7.26
N CYS A 45 -22.41 -15.27 -8.59
CA CYS A 45 -21.35 -14.55 -9.28
C CYS A 45 -21.47 -13.04 -9.11
N ALA A 46 -22.69 -12.49 -9.17
CA ALA A 46 -22.92 -11.06 -8.94
C ALA A 46 -22.52 -10.63 -7.52
N ALA A 47 -22.88 -11.42 -6.50
CA ALA A 47 -22.53 -11.14 -5.11
C ALA A 47 -21.03 -11.21 -4.87
N GLU A 48 -20.34 -12.24 -5.36
CA GLU A 48 -18.89 -12.35 -5.20
C GLU A 48 -18.12 -11.28 -5.98
N LEU A 49 -18.63 -10.84 -7.15
CA LEU A 49 -18.04 -9.71 -7.87
C LEU A 49 -18.15 -8.41 -7.07
N ALA A 50 -19.32 -8.12 -6.49
CA ALA A 50 -19.53 -6.93 -5.67
C ALA A 50 -18.63 -6.92 -4.42
N LEU A 51 -18.50 -8.07 -3.74
CA LEU A 51 -17.61 -8.23 -2.59
C LEU A 51 -16.14 -8.03 -2.97
N ALA A 52 -15.68 -8.63 -4.07
CA ALA A 52 -14.31 -8.47 -4.54
C ALA A 52 -14.00 -7.02 -4.96
N GLN A 53 -14.98 -6.30 -5.52
CA GLN A 53 -14.82 -4.87 -5.84
C GLN A 53 -14.73 -4.03 -4.56
N ALA A 54 -15.61 -4.25 -3.59
CA ALA A 54 -15.56 -3.54 -2.31
C ALA A 54 -14.23 -3.75 -1.56
N GLU A 55 -13.72 -4.98 -1.51
CA GLU A 55 -12.42 -5.30 -0.89
C GLU A 55 -11.24 -4.72 -1.67
N SER A 56 -11.34 -4.65 -3.01
CA SER A 56 -10.34 -3.99 -3.84
C SER A 56 -10.31 -2.48 -3.61
N ASP A 57 -11.49 -1.88 -3.44
CA ASP A 57 -11.64 -0.44 -3.18
C ASP A 57 -11.16 -0.11 -1.76
N GLU A 58 -11.40 -0.96 -0.76
CA GLU A 58 -10.86 -0.84 0.60
C GLU A 58 -9.33 -1.00 0.60
N SER A 59 -8.82 -1.96 -0.19
CA SER A 59 -7.37 -2.12 -0.41
C SER A 59 -6.76 -0.97 -1.19
N GLY A 60 -7.53 -0.25 -2.00
CA GLY A 60 -7.14 0.97 -2.73
C GLY A 60 -7.25 2.25 -1.90
N GLN A 61 -8.00 2.21 -0.79
CA GLN A 61 -8.01 3.25 0.25
C GLN A 61 -6.80 3.13 1.19
N GLY A 62 -6.10 1.99 1.15
CA GLY A 62 -4.69 1.90 1.48
C GLY A 62 -3.86 2.27 0.26
N PHE A 63 -2.90 3.20 0.42
CA PHE A 63 -1.92 3.51 -0.62
C PHE A 63 -1.40 2.22 -1.27
N ALA A 64 -1.59 2.05 -2.58
CA ALA A 64 -1.22 0.84 -3.30
C ALA A 64 0.17 0.37 -2.81
N GLU A 65 0.23 -0.83 -2.22
CA GLU A 65 1.38 -1.26 -1.42
C GLU A 65 2.73 -1.15 -2.19
N GLY A 66 2.70 -1.35 -3.52
CA GLY A 66 3.84 -1.14 -4.42
C GLY A 66 4.23 0.33 -4.66
N ASP A 67 3.28 1.26 -4.59
CA ASP A 67 3.50 2.71 -4.70
C ASP A 67 4.05 3.28 -3.37
N THR A 68 3.62 2.71 -2.24
CA THR A 68 4.19 3.02 -0.91
C THR A 68 5.63 2.54 -0.77
N TYR A 69 5.94 1.31 -1.21
CA TYR A 69 7.32 0.79 -1.22
C TYR A 69 8.23 1.47 -2.26
N ALA A 70 7.70 1.91 -3.41
CA ALA A 70 8.46 2.70 -4.37
C ALA A 70 8.79 4.10 -3.82
N ARG A 71 7.81 4.77 -3.19
CA ARG A 71 8.04 6.04 -2.48
C ARG A 71 8.96 5.87 -1.27
N TYR A 72 8.93 4.72 -0.61
CA TYR A 72 9.86 4.35 0.46
C TYR A 72 11.31 4.29 -0.04
N GLY A 73 11.55 3.68 -1.21
CA GLY A 73 12.87 3.66 -1.83
C GLY A 73 13.43 5.06 -2.09
N ALA A 74 12.57 5.99 -2.54
CA ALA A 74 12.94 7.38 -2.77
C ALA A 74 13.35 8.10 -1.46
N VAL A 75 12.57 7.95 -0.39
CA VAL A 75 12.89 8.56 0.91
C VAL A 75 14.23 8.03 1.47
N ARG A 76 14.45 6.71 1.40
CA ARG A 76 15.71 6.08 1.84
C ARG A 76 16.93 6.53 1.02
N ALA A 77 16.74 6.76 -0.29
CA ALA A 77 17.78 7.24 -1.18
C ALA A 77 18.09 8.74 -1.00
N GLY A 78 17.30 9.48 -0.20
CA GLY A 78 17.39 10.94 -0.12
C GLY A 78 16.91 11.64 -1.39
N GLU A 79 16.09 10.95 -2.20
CA GLU A 79 15.48 11.53 -3.38
C GLU A 79 14.56 12.69 -2.97
N PRO A 80 14.44 13.71 -3.84
CA PRO A 80 13.91 14.99 -3.45
C PRO A 80 12.41 14.90 -3.17
N ALA A 81 12.00 15.52 -2.06
CA ALA A 81 10.62 15.59 -1.58
C ALA A 81 9.59 16.00 -2.65
N ARG A 82 10.02 16.66 -3.75
CA ARG A 82 9.20 17.02 -4.91
C ARG A 82 8.52 15.84 -5.63
N ALA A 83 9.03 14.61 -5.46
CA ALA A 83 8.40 13.39 -6.00
C ALA A 83 7.29 12.84 -5.09
N LEU A 84 7.12 13.43 -3.90
CA LEU A 84 6.13 13.04 -2.91
C LEU A 84 5.02 14.09 -2.85
N PRO A 85 3.78 13.70 -2.48
CA PRO A 85 2.70 14.66 -2.30
C PRO A 85 3.11 15.75 -1.30
N ALA A 86 3.00 17.01 -1.71
CA ALA A 86 3.38 18.15 -0.89
C ALA A 86 2.64 18.12 0.46
N GLY A 87 3.37 18.38 1.55
CA GLY A 87 2.82 18.36 2.91
C GLY A 87 2.56 16.97 3.50
N SER A 88 2.75 15.88 2.74
CA SER A 88 2.65 14.52 3.28
C SER A 88 3.73 14.24 4.34
N VAL A 89 3.45 13.32 5.27
CA VAL A 89 4.42 12.89 6.30
C VAL A 89 5.71 12.31 5.69
N LEU A 90 5.61 11.69 4.50
CA LEU A 90 6.77 11.21 3.75
C LEU A 90 7.59 12.36 3.15
N ALA A 91 6.93 13.39 2.60
CA ALA A 91 7.62 14.59 2.09
C ALA A 91 8.35 15.33 3.22
N GLN A 92 7.71 15.46 4.39
CA GLN A 92 8.31 16.08 5.58
C GLN A 92 9.53 15.29 6.09
N HIS A 93 9.43 13.95 6.11
CA HIS A 93 10.56 13.09 6.45
C HIS A 93 11.73 13.27 5.46
N ALA A 94 11.46 13.26 4.14
CA ALA A 94 12.49 13.44 3.12
C ALA A 94 13.19 14.80 3.24
N GLU A 95 12.44 15.87 3.52
CA GLU A 95 13.01 17.21 3.79
C GLU A 95 13.87 17.24 5.05
N ALA A 96 13.43 16.59 6.14
CA ALA A 96 14.19 16.51 7.37
C ALA A 96 15.52 15.77 7.17
N LEU A 97 15.49 14.68 6.39
CA LEU A 97 16.67 13.92 6.01
C LEU A 97 17.63 14.76 5.15
N ALA A 98 17.12 15.45 4.12
CA ALA A 98 17.92 16.31 3.25
C ALA A 98 18.61 17.46 4.02
N ARG A 99 17.92 18.02 5.03
CA ARG A 99 18.47 19.08 5.90
C ARG A 99 19.39 18.56 7.01
N ARG A 100 19.44 17.24 7.22
CA ARG A 100 20.04 16.60 8.41
C ARG A 100 19.55 17.25 9.71
N ASP A 101 18.24 17.41 9.80
CA ASP A 101 17.54 18.03 10.94
C ASP A 101 16.97 16.92 11.83
N GLY A 102 17.66 16.65 12.95
CA GLY A 102 17.31 15.56 13.88
C GLY A 102 15.94 15.77 14.53
N ASP A 103 15.65 16.99 15.00
CA ASP A 103 14.37 17.30 15.63
C ASP A 103 13.20 17.18 14.65
N ALA A 104 13.41 17.54 13.37
CA ALA A 104 12.41 17.33 12.34
C ALA A 104 12.20 15.85 11.99
N LEU A 105 13.26 15.03 12.06
CA LEU A 105 13.14 13.58 11.88
C LEU A 105 12.35 12.94 13.02
N ASP A 106 12.53 13.37 14.26
CA ASP A 106 11.73 12.88 15.40
C ASP A 106 10.25 13.26 15.28
N ARG A 107 9.93 14.49 14.84
CA ARG A 107 8.54 14.89 14.56
C ARG A 107 7.93 14.05 13.43
N ALA A 108 8.68 13.78 12.37
CA ALA A 108 8.23 12.92 11.29
C ALA A 108 7.99 11.48 11.78
N ALA A 109 8.86 10.95 12.66
CA ALA A 109 8.72 9.63 13.24
C ALA A 109 7.40 9.48 14.01
N ILE A 110 7.07 10.46 14.87
CA ILE A 110 5.81 10.49 15.62
C ILE A 110 4.62 10.51 14.66
N ALA A 111 4.64 11.42 13.67
CA ALA A 111 3.53 11.57 12.71
C ALA A 111 3.30 10.31 11.85
N LEU A 112 4.36 9.56 11.56
CA LEU A 112 4.30 8.27 10.86
C LEU A 112 3.70 7.17 11.77
N ALA A 113 4.12 7.12 13.04
CA ALA A 113 3.60 6.15 14.01
C ALA A 113 2.09 6.33 14.26
N GLU A 114 1.63 7.57 14.44
CA GLU A 114 0.21 7.91 14.61
C GLU A 114 -0.68 7.44 13.44
N ARG A 115 -0.09 7.30 12.25
CA ARG A 115 -0.78 6.86 11.03
C ARG A 115 -0.57 5.38 10.70
N GLY A 116 0.06 4.62 11.59
CA GLY A 116 0.29 3.18 11.44
C GLY A 116 1.53 2.80 10.63
N PHE A 117 2.35 3.75 10.20
CA PHE A 117 3.58 3.50 9.46
C PHE A 117 4.76 3.15 10.40
N LEU A 118 4.60 2.12 11.24
CA LEU A 118 5.51 1.83 12.36
C LEU A 118 6.96 1.54 11.91
N LEU A 119 7.15 0.84 10.80
CA LEU A 119 8.49 0.59 10.25
C LEU A 119 9.19 1.91 9.86
N PHE A 120 8.44 2.83 9.24
CA PHE A 120 8.95 4.13 8.82
C PHE A 120 9.26 5.02 10.03
N ALA A 121 8.45 4.96 11.07
CA ALA A 121 8.69 5.66 12.33
C ALA A 121 9.98 5.17 13.00
N ALA A 122 10.19 3.86 13.07
CA ALA A 122 11.41 3.27 13.63
C ALA A 122 12.67 3.70 12.84
N GLU A 123 12.58 3.75 11.52
CA GLU A 123 13.69 4.19 10.67
C GLU A 123 13.98 5.70 10.83
N ALA A 124 12.94 6.53 10.90
CA ALA A 124 13.06 7.97 11.17
C ALA A 124 13.77 8.23 12.51
N HIS A 125 13.39 7.51 13.56
CA HIS A 125 14.09 7.60 14.86
C HIS A 125 15.55 7.15 14.76
N ALA A 126 15.84 6.04 14.06
CA ALA A 126 17.22 5.59 13.88
C ALA A 126 18.06 6.61 13.11
N GLN A 127 17.48 7.31 12.14
CA GLN A 127 18.12 8.40 11.39
C GLN A 127 18.34 9.64 12.27
N ALA A 128 17.35 10.05 13.07
CA ALA A 128 17.47 11.16 14.02
C ALA A 128 18.62 10.92 15.00
N VAL A 129 18.68 9.72 15.61
CA VAL A 129 19.77 9.33 16.51
C VAL A 129 21.13 9.44 15.84
N ARG A 130 21.26 9.04 14.56
CA ARG A 130 22.51 9.20 13.80
C ARG A 130 22.89 10.67 13.61
N VAL A 131 21.92 11.53 13.30
CA VAL A 131 22.14 12.97 13.14
C VAL A 131 22.57 13.60 14.46
N HIS A 132 21.89 13.31 15.56
CA HIS A 132 22.27 13.81 16.89
C HIS A 132 23.65 13.32 17.34
N ARG A 133 24.06 12.13 16.91
CA ARG A 133 25.37 11.55 17.23
C ARG A 133 26.49 12.08 16.35
N ASP A 134 26.23 12.76 15.23
CA ASP A 134 27.27 13.28 14.33
C ASP A 134 27.95 14.52 14.96
N PRO A 135 29.21 14.43 15.42
CA PRO A 135 29.92 15.52 16.10
C PRO A 135 30.25 16.69 15.16
N ARG A 136 29.96 16.59 13.85
CA ARG A 136 30.10 17.69 12.89
C ARG A 136 28.96 18.70 12.95
N ALA A 137 27.84 18.39 13.60
CA ALA A 137 26.73 19.34 13.80
C ALA A 137 27.11 20.55 14.69
N GLY A 138 28.13 20.41 15.54
CA GLY A 138 28.65 21.49 16.41
C GLY A 138 29.81 22.30 15.83
N ARG A 139 30.31 22.00 14.61
CA ARG A 139 31.37 22.76 13.94
C ARG A 139 30.84 23.50 12.73
N ARG A 140 30.03 24.53 12.99
CA ARG A 140 29.83 25.66 12.09
C ARG A 140 29.95 26.93 12.94
N SER A 141 31.17 27.47 12.95
CA SER A 141 31.51 28.83 13.32
C SER A 141 31.00 29.81 12.28
#